data_AF-A0A6B9GGB8-F1
#
_entry.id   AF-A0A6B9GGB8-F1
#
_cell.length_a   1.000
_cell.length_b   1.000
_cell.length_c   1.000
_cell.angle_alpha   90.00
_cell.angle_beta   90.00
_cell.angle_gamma   90.00
#
_symmetry.space_group_name_H-M   'P 1'
#
loop_
_entity.id
_entity.type
_entity.pdbx_description
1 polymer ?
#
loop_
_entity_poly.entity_id
_entity_poly.type
_entity_poly.pdbx_seq_one_letter_code
_entity_poly.pdbx_strand_id
1 'polypeptide(L)'
;MVKPRTREFGNAAANADPELEKKIQAFADGADLNPGEKTKPEELNKNAKRGYKNIRVPFNEYEYQVLEKLSKHEGRSMLNMLRQAILREAEKAGLI
;
A
#
# COMPACT_ATOMS: atom_id res chain seq x y z
N MET A 1 25.79 -46.62 -26.19
CA MET A 1 25.82 -45.18 -26.55
C MET A 1 24.46 -44.81 -27.14
N VAL A 2 23.59 -44.16 -26.37
CA VAL A 2 22.21 -43.81 -26.79
C VAL A 2 22.29 -42.52 -27.60
N LYS A 3 21.82 -42.54 -28.86
CA LYS A 3 21.78 -41.35 -29.72
C LYS A 3 20.73 -40.37 -29.17
N PRO A 4 21.03 -39.08 -28.98
CA PRO A 4 20.03 -38.12 -28.55
C PRO A 4 18.94 -38.00 -29.63
N ARG A 5 17.67 -38.01 -29.23
CA ARG A 5 16.56 -37.66 -30.12
C ARG A 5 16.63 -36.16 -30.38
N THR A 6 16.91 -35.77 -31.63
CA THR A 6 16.71 -34.40 -32.11
C THR A 6 15.21 -34.12 -32.10
N ARG A 7 14.76 -33.14 -31.32
CA ARG A 7 13.40 -32.62 -31.43
C ARG A 7 13.40 -31.58 -32.54
N GLU A 8 12.63 -31.82 -33.60
CA GLU A 8 12.36 -30.77 -34.58
C GLU A 8 11.48 -29.72 -33.90
N PHE A 9 12.03 -28.52 -33.71
CA PHE A 9 11.27 -27.38 -33.26
C PHE A 9 10.35 -26.98 -34.41
N GLY A 10 9.13 -27.53 -34.42
CA GLY A 10 8.09 -27.10 -35.33
C GLY A 10 7.88 -25.60 -35.15
N ASN A 11 7.97 -24.85 -36.26
CA ASN A 11 7.69 -23.42 -36.30
C ASN A 11 6.24 -23.19 -35.87
N ALA A 12 6.02 -22.93 -34.58
CA ALA A 12 4.74 -22.49 -34.03
C ALA A 12 4.56 -21.00 -34.31
N ALA A 13 4.43 -20.67 -35.59
CA ALA A 13 4.12 -19.33 -36.06
C ALA A 13 2.87 -19.39 -36.96
N ALA A 14 1.72 -19.70 -36.37
CA ALA A 14 0.41 -19.41 -36.96
C ALA A 14 -0.67 -19.80 -35.95
N ASN A 15 -1.26 -18.79 -35.31
CA ASN A 15 -2.54 -18.73 -34.58
C ASN A 15 -2.32 -17.97 -33.27
N ALA A 16 -2.29 -16.63 -33.39
CA ALA A 16 -2.37 -15.73 -32.25
C ALA A 16 -3.81 -15.79 -31.72
N ASP A 17 -4.12 -16.84 -30.95
CA ASP A 17 -5.37 -16.90 -30.22
C ASP A 17 -5.36 -15.77 -29.18
N PRO A 18 -6.35 -14.85 -29.20
CA PRO A 18 -6.36 -13.68 -28.32
C PRO A 18 -6.48 -14.07 -26.83
N GLU A 19 -6.91 -15.29 -26.53
CA GLU A 19 -6.88 -15.83 -25.17
C GLU A 19 -5.48 -16.24 -24.71
N LEU A 20 -4.62 -16.68 -25.63
CA LEU A 20 -3.24 -17.06 -25.34
C LEU A 20 -2.43 -15.80 -25.01
N GLU A 21 -2.62 -14.72 -25.76
CA GLU A 21 -1.99 -13.43 -25.50
C GLU A 21 -2.34 -12.89 -24.11
N LYS A 22 -3.61 -12.98 -23.71
CA LYS A 22 -4.05 -12.59 -22.35
C LYS A 22 -3.41 -13.45 -21.26
N LYS A 23 -3.24 -14.75 -21.50
CA LYS A 23 -2.57 -15.67 -20.55
C LYS A 23 -1.06 -15.39 -20.47
N ILE A 24 -0.43 -15.06 -21.60
CA ILE A 24 0.99 -14.67 -21.65
C ILE A 24 1.20 -13.35 -20.91
N GLN A 25 0.32 -12.36 -21.11
CA GLN A 25 0.42 -11.09 -20.40
C GLN A 25 0.23 -11.26 -18.89
N ALA A 26 -0.80 -12.02 -18.46
CA ALA A 26 -1.03 -12.30 -17.04
C ALA A 26 0.12 -13.09 -16.39
N PHE A 27 0.81 -13.95 -17.17
CA PHE A 27 2.00 -14.66 -16.71
C PHE A 27 3.22 -13.75 -16.60
N ALA A 28 3.43 -12.85 -17.59
CA ALA A 28 4.51 -11.86 -17.57
C ALA A 28 4.35 -10.88 -16.40
N ASP A 29 3.13 -10.37 -16.17
CA ASP A 29 2.82 -9.47 -15.05
C ASP A 29 3.03 -10.14 -13.68
N GLY A 30 2.93 -11.48 -13.62
CA GLY A 30 3.17 -12.28 -12.43
C GLY A 30 4.63 -12.73 -12.24
N ALA A 31 5.50 -12.54 -13.23
CA ALA A 31 6.88 -13.03 -13.22
C ALA A 31 7.85 -12.10 -12.46
N ASP A 32 7.56 -10.80 -12.42
CA ASP A 32 8.32 -9.83 -11.63
C ASP A 32 7.99 -9.88 -10.12
N LEU A 33 6.98 -10.66 -9.72
CA LEU A 33 6.58 -10.82 -8.32
C LEU A 33 7.34 -12.00 -7.69
N ASN A 34 8.01 -11.74 -6.57
CA ASN A 34 8.58 -12.80 -5.75
C ASN A 34 7.46 -13.78 -5.33
N PRO A 35 7.70 -15.10 -5.27
CA PRO A 35 6.70 -16.08 -4.86
C PRO A 35 6.26 -15.80 -3.40
N GLY A 36 5.16 -15.04 -3.24
CA GLY A 36 4.63 -14.60 -1.94
C GLY A 36 4.10 -13.17 -1.91
N GLU A 37 4.51 -12.28 -2.82
CA GLU A 37 4.01 -10.90 -2.88
C GLU A 37 2.69 -10.83 -3.65
N LYS A 38 1.59 -11.11 -2.96
CA LYS A 38 0.28 -10.64 -3.40
C LYS A 38 0.21 -9.15 -3.10
N THR A 39 0.14 -8.32 -4.13
CA THR A 39 -0.21 -6.89 -4.09
C THR A 39 -1.67 -6.68 -3.69
N LYS A 40 -2.08 -7.21 -2.53
CA LYS A 40 -3.27 -6.70 -1.87
C LYS A 40 -2.81 -5.50 -1.04
N PRO A 41 -3.48 -4.33 -1.14
CA PRO A 41 -3.29 -3.33 -0.10
C PRO A 41 -3.65 -4.01 1.21
N GLU A 42 -2.66 -4.17 2.10
CA GLU A 42 -2.93 -4.70 3.43
C GLU A 42 -4.02 -3.81 4.05
N GLU A 43 -5.14 -4.42 4.42
CA GLU A 43 -6.19 -3.73 5.17
C GLU A 43 -5.60 -3.34 6.52
N LEU A 44 -5.10 -2.10 6.61
CA LEU A 44 -4.49 -1.56 7.81
C LEU A 44 -5.53 -1.52 8.93
N ASN A 45 -5.24 -2.24 10.01
CA ASN A 45 -6.11 -2.25 11.18
C ASN A 45 -6.07 -0.89 11.90
N LYS A 46 -7.20 -0.17 11.90
CA LYS A 46 -7.39 1.13 12.56
C LYS A 46 -7.10 1.11 14.07
N ASN A 47 -7.25 -0.05 14.72
CA ASN A 47 -7.06 -0.23 16.16
C ASN A 47 -5.68 -0.79 16.54
N ALA A 48 -4.75 -0.87 15.58
CA ALA A 48 -3.40 -1.35 15.84
C ALA A 48 -2.64 -0.49 16.87
N LYS A 49 -1.63 -1.07 17.52
CA LYS A 49 -0.78 -0.38 18.50
C LYS A 49 -0.08 0.81 17.83
N ARG A 50 -0.06 1.95 18.54
CA ARG A 50 0.50 3.24 18.07
C ARG A 50 2.04 3.29 18.19
N GLY A 51 2.72 2.34 17.55
CA GLY A 51 4.18 2.18 17.61
C GLY A 51 4.86 2.11 16.24
N TYR A 52 4.17 2.48 15.15
CA TYR A 52 4.68 2.33 13.79
C TYR A 52 5.79 3.33 13.45
N LYS A 53 5.50 4.65 13.49
CA LYS A 53 6.45 5.74 13.23
C LYS A 53 6.16 6.96 14.10
N ASN A 54 7.19 7.75 14.38
CA ASN A 54 7.10 8.99 15.16
C ASN A 54 7.44 10.21 14.30
N ILE A 55 6.82 11.36 14.59
CA ILE A 55 7.06 12.64 13.92
C ILE A 55 7.41 13.68 15.00
N ARG A 56 8.41 14.52 14.72
CA ARG A 56 8.72 15.70 15.53
C ARG A 56 8.12 16.93 14.85
N VAL A 57 7.18 17.58 15.52
CA VAL A 57 6.52 18.80 15.02
C VAL A 57 6.90 19.96 15.93
N PRO A 58 7.75 20.91 15.49
CA PRO A 58 7.96 22.15 16.21
C PRO A 58 6.72 23.05 16.09
N PHE A 59 6.36 23.72 17.17
CA PHE A 59 5.24 24.67 17.22
C PHE A 59 5.75 26.06 17.60
N ASN A 60 5.08 27.09 17.10
CA ASN A 60 5.20 28.41 17.71
C ASN A 60 4.35 28.50 18.99
N GLU A 61 4.51 29.59 19.74
CA GLU A 61 3.79 29.76 21.01
C GLU A 61 2.27 29.81 20.82
N TYR A 62 1.80 30.50 19.77
CA TYR A 62 0.38 30.64 19.47
C TYR A 62 -0.29 29.28 19.19
N GLU A 63 0.29 28.48 18.30
CA GLU A 63 -0.20 27.15 17.93
C GLU A 63 -0.22 26.22 19.13
N TYR A 64 0.84 26.28 19.96
CA TYR A 64 0.93 25.46 21.16
C TYR A 64 -0.16 25.81 22.17
N GLN A 65 -0.42 27.11 22.41
CA GLN A 65 -1.49 27.55 23.29
C GLN A 65 -2.88 27.16 22.78
N VAL A 66 -3.11 27.23 21.46
CA VAL A 66 -4.36 26.78 20.85
C VAL A 66 -4.55 25.28 21.04
N LEU A 67 -3.51 24.48 20.80
CA LEU A 67 -3.54 23.04 21.02
C LEU A 67 -3.81 22.70 22.49
N GLU A 68 -3.18 23.41 23.42
CA GLU A 68 -3.38 23.20 24.86
C GLU A 68 -4.80 23.52 25.29
N LYS A 69 -5.36 24.67 24.86
CA LYS A 69 -6.74 25.05 25.16
C LYS A 69 -7.74 24.03 24.60
N LEU A 70 -7.53 23.61 23.35
CA LEU A 70 -8.37 22.62 22.69
C LEU A 70 -8.31 21.24 23.39
N SER A 71 -7.10 20.81 23.78
CA SER A 71 -6.85 19.59 24.53
C SER A 71 -7.56 19.59 25.88
N LYS A 72 -7.49 20.72 26.62
CA LYS A 72 -8.20 20.92 27.88
C LYS A 72 -9.72 20.90 27.69
N HIS A 73 -10.22 21.54 26.64
CA HIS A 73 -11.66 21.59 26.34
C HIS A 73 -12.25 20.21 26.00
N GLU A 74 -11.59 19.41 25.17
CA GLU A 74 -12.07 18.05 24.83
C GLU A 74 -11.72 16.99 25.90
N GLY A 75 -10.94 17.32 26.94
CA GLY A 75 -10.51 16.37 27.98
C GLY A 75 -9.60 15.26 27.45
N ARG A 76 -8.83 15.55 26.40
CA ARG A 76 -7.96 14.58 25.69
C ARG A 76 -6.52 15.05 25.71
N SER A 77 -5.55 14.13 25.62
CA SER A 77 -4.14 14.52 25.51
C SER A 77 -3.83 15.25 24.20
N MET A 78 -2.85 16.16 24.22
CA MET A 78 -2.43 16.93 23.04
C MET A 78 -2.08 16.02 21.84
N LEU A 79 -1.37 14.91 22.11
CA LEU A 79 -1.04 13.92 21.08
C LEU A 79 -2.27 13.22 20.50
N ASN A 80 -3.33 13.02 21.28
CA ASN A 80 -4.57 12.45 20.76
C ASN A 80 -5.35 13.48 19.93
N MET A 81 -5.32 14.76 20.34
CA MET A 81 -5.91 15.85 19.57
C MET A 81 -5.28 16.01 18.19
N LEU A 82 -3.95 15.99 18.10
CA LEU A 82 -3.25 16.06 16.81
C LEU A 82 -3.66 14.91 15.88
N ARG A 83 -3.76 13.69 16.41
CA ARG A 83 -4.20 12.53 15.61
C ARG A 83 -5.63 12.69 15.11
N GLN A 84 -6.54 13.15 15.96
CA GLN A 84 -7.92 13.41 15.58
C GLN A 84 -8.03 14.53 14.55
N ALA A 85 -7.22 15.59 14.67
CA ALA A 85 -7.18 16.66 13.69
C ALA A 85 -6.74 16.14 12.30
N ILE A 86 -5.71 15.29 12.24
CA ILE A 86 -5.25 14.67 10.99
C ILE A 86 -6.36 13.82 10.36
N LEU A 87 -7.03 12.97 11.15
CA LEU A 87 -8.12 12.13 10.65
C LEU A 87 -9.30 12.96 10.13
N ARG A 88 -9.73 13.96 10.90
CA ARG A 88 -10.81 14.88 10.50
C ARG A 88 -10.47 15.61 9.20
N GLU A 89 -9.23 16.05 9.03
CA GLU A 89 -8.82 16.76 7.81
C GLU A 89 -8.66 15.83 6.61
N ALA A 90 -8.19 14.59 6.84
CA ALA A 90 -8.13 13.56 5.81
C ALA A 90 -9.54 13.16 5.32
N GLU A 91 -10.51 13.03 6.23
CA GLU A 91 -11.93 12.77 5.90
C GLU A 91 -12.52 13.90 5.04
N LYS A 92 -12.28 15.16 5.40
CA LYS A 92 -12.72 16.32 4.59
C LYS A 92 -12.06 16.35 3.21
N ALA A 93 -10.81 15.93 3.11
CA ALA A 93 -10.07 15.83 1.86
C ALA A 93 -10.46 14.61 1.00
N GLY A 94 -11.31 13.70 1.52
CA GLY A 94 -11.71 12.47 0.83
C GLY A 94 -10.59 11.43 0.69
N LEU A 95 -9.57 11.50 1.55
CA LEU A 95 -8.45 10.53 1.56
C LEU A 95 -8.80 9.25 2.32
N ILE A 96 -9.79 9.30 3.21
CA ILE A 96 -10.28 8.21 4.06
C ILE A 96 -11.80 8.29 4.14
#